data_AF-A0A2M8CE13-F1
#
_entry.id   AF-A0A2M8CE13-F1
#
_cell.length_a   1.000
_cell.length_b   1.000
_cell.length_c   1.000
_cell.angle_alpha   90.00
_cell.angle_beta   90.00
_cell.angle_gamma   90.00
#
_symmetry.space_group_name_H-M   'P 1'
#
loop_
_entity.id
_entity.type
_entity.pdbx_description
1 polymer ?
#
loop_
_entity_poly.entity_id
_entity_poly.type
_entity_poly.pdbx_seq_one_letter_code
_entity_poly.pdbx_strand_id
1 'polypeptide(L)'
;LIVQLPLVFYNDGAASQVIQNLRLTLVQNGNRSAILYFNNTVHDLVNVQNREWARQFAVEGRKSYSSVFVFQRKPGNFIFHKGKCQAILEGKINNDKNWKAILTFDLQISAKSIKTINSGQLIPYDNDPDRERENE
;
A
#
# COMPACT_ATOMS: atom_id res chain seq x y z
N LEU A 1 6.06 -10.46 1.72
CA LEU A 1 5.37 -9.69 2.77
C LEU A 1 4.00 -9.23 2.27
N ILE A 2 2.96 -9.38 3.09
CA ILE A 2 1.65 -8.75 2.92
C ILE A 2 1.44 -7.82 4.11
N VAL A 3 1.00 -6.58 3.85
CA VAL A 3 0.62 -5.60 4.86
C VAL A 3 -0.85 -5.28 4.66
N GLN A 4 -1.64 -5.35 5.73
CA GLN A 4 -3.05 -4.97 5.72
C GLN A 4 -3.19 -3.71 6.58
N LEU A 5 -3.76 -2.64 6.00
CA LEU A 5 -3.94 -1.37 6.71
C LEU A 5 -5.42 -0.98 6.71
N PRO A 6 -6.06 -0.87 7.88
CA PRO A 6 -7.33 -0.16 7.98
C PRO A 6 -7.06 1.33 7.78
N LEU A 7 -7.65 1.92 6.74
CA LEU A 7 -7.47 3.34 6.42
C LEU A 7 -8.84 4.02 6.27
N VAL A 8 -8.88 5.29 6.64
CA VAL A 8 -10.01 6.19 6.40
C VAL A 8 -9.49 7.36 5.58
N PHE A 9 -10.01 7.50 4.37
CA PHE A 9 -9.77 8.67 3.52
C PHE A 9 -10.92 9.65 3.74
N TYR A 10 -10.61 10.87 4.16
CA TYR A 10 -11.58 11.94 4.29
C TYR A 10 -11.32 13.01 3.23
N ASN A 11 -12.38 13.41 2.51
CA ASN A 11 -12.32 14.49 1.54
C ASN A 11 -13.10 15.68 2.11
N ASP A 12 -12.38 16.71 2.55
CA ASP A 12 -12.95 17.97 3.04
C ASP A 12 -13.43 18.89 1.91
N GLY A 13 -12.96 18.64 0.69
CA GLY A 13 -13.33 19.37 -0.51
C GLY A 13 -14.78 19.11 -0.96
N ALA A 14 -15.28 20.01 -1.80
CA ALA A 14 -16.62 19.90 -2.38
C ALA A 14 -16.70 18.86 -3.52
N ALA A 15 -15.60 18.68 -4.27
CA ALA A 15 -15.54 17.77 -5.41
C ALA A 15 -14.97 16.41 -5.00
N SER A 16 -15.53 15.33 -5.57
CA SER A 16 -15.03 13.98 -5.37
C SER A 16 -13.57 13.84 -5.82
N GLN A 17 -12.78 13.11 -5.05
CA GLN A 17 -11.40 12.74 -5.38
C GLN A 17 -11.37 11.27 -5.78
N VAL A 18 -10.80 10.94 -6.93
CA VAL A 18 -10.65 9.56 -7.40
C VAL A 18 -9.25 9.07 -7.07
N ILE A 19 -9.16 8.04 -6.23
CA ILE A 19 -7.94 7.29 -5.99
C ILE A 19 -7.88 6.17 -7.02
N GLN A 20 -6.93 6.28 -7.95
CA GLN A 20 -6.77 5.31 -9.03
C GLN A 20 -5.96 4.09 -8.58
N ASN A 21 -4.91 4.34 -7.80
CA ASN A 21 -4.08 3.28 -7.26
C ASN A 21 -3.34 3.77 -6.01
N LEU A 22 -2.88 2.82 -5.19
CA LEU A 22 -2.14 3.04 -3.97
C LEU A 22 -0.86 2.20 -3.97
N ARG A 23 0.18 2.70 -3.31
CA ARG A 23 1.36 1.90 -2.96
C ARG A 23 1.88 2.30 -1.59
N LEU A 24 2.61 1.38 -0.97
CA LEU A 24 3.39 1.65 0.23
C LEU A 24 4.87 1.61 -0.11
N THR A 25 5.54 2.73 0.10
CA THR A 25 6.99 2.81 0.05
C THR A 25 7.55 2.65 1.46
N LEU A 26 8.42 1.66 1.63
CA LEU A 26 9.04 1.32 2.89
C LEU A 26 10.50 1.74 2.88
N VAL A 27 10.91 2.50 3.89
CA VAL A 27 12.26 3.03 4.05
C VAL A 27 12.79 2.63 5.42
N GLN A 28 13.95 1.98 5.45
CA GLN A 28 14.59 1.58 6.71
C GLN A 28 16.10 1.78 6.64
N ASN A 29 16.67 2.34 7.71
CA ASN A 29 18.11 2.56 7.88
C ASN A 29 18.76 3.33 6.74
N GLY A 30 18.03 4.25 6.08
CA GLY A 30 18.55 5.03 4.95
C GLY A 30 18.86 4.23 3.68
N ASN A 31 18.52 2.94 3.65
CA ASN A 31 18.75 2.06 2.49
C ASN A 31 17.61 2.13 1.45
N ARG A 32 17.86 1.55 0.26
CA ARG A 32 16.91 1.39 -0.86
C ARG A 32 15.51 1.04 -0.36
N SER A 33 14.49 1.69 -0.89
CA SER A 33 13.10 1.45 -0.50
C SER A 33 12.56 0.13 -1.07
N ALA A 34 11.60 -0.48 -0.36
CA ALA A 34 10.71 -1.48 -0.92
C ALA A 34 9.38 -0.85 -1.28
N ILE A 35 8.85 -1.20 -2.45
CA ILE A 35 7.50 -0.82 -2.85
C ILE A 35 6.58 -2.02 -2.70
N LEU A 36 5.45 -1.82 -2.04
CA LEU A 36 4.35 -2.76 -1.95
C LEU A 36 3.16 -2.16 -2.70
N TYR A 37 2.59 -2.91 -3.63
CA TYR A 37 1.47 -2.43 -4.44
C TYR A 37 0.14 -2.88 -3.84
N PHE A 38 -0.87 -2.03 -4.00
CA PHE A 38 -2.23 -2.29 -3.57
C PHE A 38 -2.86 -3.38 -4.44
N ASN A 39 -3.14 -4.55 -3.86
CA ASN A 39 -3.57 -5.73 -4.60
C ASN A 39 -5.05 -6.10 -4.33
N ASN A 40 -5.54 -5.85 -3.12
CA ASN A 40 -6.85 -6.27 -2.67
C ASN A 40 -7.46 -5.31 -1.67
N THR A 41 -8.78 -5.26 -1.65
CA THR A 41 -9.58 -4.71 -0.56
C THR A 41 -10.23 -5.84 0.23
N VAL A 42 -10.36 -5.63 1.54
CA VAL A 42 -11.13 -6.51 2.42
C VAL A 42 -12.05 -5.63 3.25
N HIS A 43 -13.29 -6.07 3.44
CA HIS A 43 -14.26 -5.33 4.24
C HIS A 43 -14.02 -5.48 5.75
N ASP A 44 -13.30 -6.53 6.17
CA ASP A 44 -12.98 -6.85 7.56
C ASP A 44 -11.62 -7.55 7.64
N LEU A 45 -10.90 -7.30 8.73
CA LEU A 45 -9.64 -7.97 9.08
C LEU A 45 -9.85 -9.44 9.45
N VAL A 46 -11.03 -9.81 9.95
CA VAL A 46 -11.33 -11.17 10.44
C VAL A 46 -11.84 -12.08 9.33
N ASN A 47 -12.68 -11.56 8.43
CA ASN A 47 -13.32 -12.37 7.39
C ASN A 47 -12.66 -12.21 6.02
N VAL A 48 -11.71 -13.12 5.73
CA VAL A 48 -10.96 -13.15 4.46
C VAL A 48 -11.75 -13.72 3.28
N GLN A 49 -12.97 -14.25 3.50
CA GLN A 49 -13.77 -14.88 2.45
C GLN A 49 -14.29 -13.87 1.42
N ASN A 50 -14.40 -12.59 1.79
CA ASN A 50 -14.87 -11.51 0.93
C ASN A 50 -13.71 -10.63 0.43
N ARG A 51 -12.63 -11.25 -0.03
CA ARG A 51 -11.50 -10.53 -0.62
C ARG A 51 -11.86 -10.08 -2.04
N GLU A 52 -11.80 -8.78 -2.27
CA GLU A 52 -11.98 -8.21 -3.61
C GLU A 52 -10.63 -7.78 -4.20
N TRP A 53 -10.56 -7.76 -5.52
CA TRP A 53 -9.42 -7.16 -6.22
C TRP A 53 -9.35 -5.67 -5.92
N ALA A 54 -8.12 -5.12 -5.83
CA ALA A 54 -7.92 -3.68 -5.76
C ALA A 54 -8.58 -3.02 -6.96
N ARG A 55 -9.44 -2.03 -6.69
CA ARG A 55 -10.12 -1.21 -7.70
C ARG A 55 -9.91 0.26 -7.37
N GLN A 56 -9.95 1.08 -8.40
CA GLN A 56 -10.08 2.52 -8.20
C GLN A 56 -11.34 2.83 -7.38
N PHE A 57 -11.28 3.86 -6.55
CA PHE A 57 -12.41 4.27 -5.72
C PHE A 57 -12.48 5.79 -5.62
N ALA A 58 -13.69 6.30 -5.42
CA ALA A 58 -13.92 7.72 -5.24
C ALA A 58 -14.19 8.02 -3.76
N VAL A 59 -13.55 9.07 -3.25
CA VAL A 59 -13.88 9.69 -1.97
C VAL A 59 -14.73 10.92 -2.28
N GLU A 60 -16.04 10.79 -2.11
CA GLU A 60 -16.98 11.87 -2.37
C GLU A 60 -16.69 13.11 -1.51
N GLY A 61 -17.02 14.29 -2.03
CA GLY A 61 -16.84 15.55 -1.32
C GLY A 61 -17.56 15.56 0.03
N ARG A 62 -16.86 16.05 1.06
CA ARG A 62 -17.31 16.09 2.47
C ARG A 62 -17.66 14.72 3.07
N LYS A 63 -17.23 13.63 2.45
CA LYS A 63 -17.46 12.26 2.94
C LYS A 63 -16.14 11.55 3.24
N SER A 64 -16.28 10.38 3.86
CA SER A 64 -15.17 9.47 4.10
C SER A 64 -15.36 8.15 3.35
N TYR A 65 -14.24 7.51 3.04
CA TYR A 65 -14.17 6.14 2.56
C TYR A 65 -13.26 5.34 3.50
N SER A 66 -13.79 4.29 4.10
CA SER A 66 -13.05 3.42 5.02
C SER A 66 -13.04 1.97 4.52
N SER A 67 -11.86 1.35 4.56
CA SER A 67 -11.68 -0.04 4.18
C SER A 67 -10.36 -0.60 4.73
N VAL A 68 -10.16 -1.91 4.59
CA VAL A 68 -8.86 -2.54 4.80
C VAL A 68 -8.17 -2.72 3.45
N PHE A 69 -7.04 -2.06 3.30
CA PHE A 69 -6.23 -2.09 2.08
C PHE A 69 -5.09 -3.07 2.25
N VAL A 70 -4.97 -3.99 1.30
CA VAL A 70 -3.92 -5.01 1.30
C VAL A 70 -2.84 -4.60 0.31
N PHE A 71 -1.61 -4.62 0.79
CA PHE A 71 -0.42 -4.29 0.04
C PHE A 71 0.51 -5.48 0.03
N GLN A 72 1.03 -5.81 -1.13
CA GLN A 72 1.93 -6.95 -1.27
C GLN A 72 3.26 -6.53 -1.87
N ARG A 73 4.31 -7.07 -1.28
CA ARG A 73 5.67 -6.83 -1.71
C ARG A 73 5.97 -7.67 -2.95
N LYS A 74 6.55 -7.03 -3.98
CA LYS A 74 7.23 -7.73 -5.08
C LYS A 74 8.51 -8.40 -4.57
N PRO A 75 8.83 -9.64 -4.99
CA PRO A 75 10.13 -10.25 -4.71
C PRO A 75 11.26 -9.30 -5.12
N GLY A 76 12.28 -9.16 -4.28
CA GLY A 76 13.36 -8.21 -4.50
C GLY A 76 14.35 -8.19 -3.35
N ASN A 77 15.35 -7.31 -3.41
CA ASN A 77 16.52 -7.35 -2.52
C ASN A 77 16.36 -6.59 -1.20
N PHE A 78 15.21 -5.96 -0.94
CA PHE A 78 14.99 -5.26 0.33
C PHE A 78 14.96 -6.25 1.50
N ILE A 79 15.67 -5.97 2.58
CA ILE A 79 15.69 -6.84 3.76
C ILE A 79 15.27 -6.00 4.95
N PHE A 80 14.25 -6.46 5.66
CA PHE A 80 13.83 -5.81 6.89
C PHE A 80 14.78 -6.13 8.03
N HIS A 81 15.08 -5.11 8.82
CA HIS A 81 15.86 -5.19 10.05
C HIS A 81 14.98 -4.86 11.26
N LYS A 82 15.43 -5.26 12.46
CA LYS A 82 14.79 -4.90 13.72
C LYS A 82 14.76 -3.37 13.86
N GLY A 83 13.64 -2.83 14.33
CA GLY A 83 13.51 -1.41 14.67
C GLY A 83 12.47 -0.70 13.82
N LYS A 84 12.60 0.62 13.71
CA LYS A 84 11.69 1.47 12.95
C LYS A 84 11.87 1.26 11.45
N CYS A 85 10.76 1.13 10.74
CA CYS A 85 10.68 1.17 9.29
C CYS A 85 9.63 2.20 8.93
N GLN A 86 10.03 3.28 8.25
CA GLN A 86 9.09 4.30 7.82
C GLN A 86 8.28 3.76 6.64
N ALA A 87 6.97 3.91 6.71
CA ALA A 87 6.04 3.59 5.65
C ALA A 87 5.40 4.87 5.13
N ILE A 88 5.43 5.04 3.82
CA ILE A 88 4.84 6.17 3.11
C ILE A 88 3.75 5.60 2.21
N LEU A 89 2.49 5.89 2.54
CA LEU A 89 1.36 5.64 1.66
C LEU A 89 1.35 6.69 0.57
N GLU A 90 1.39 6.24 -0.66
CA GLU A 90 1.31 7.08 -1.84
C GLU A 90 0.10 6.69 -2.69
N GLY A 91 -0.45 7.64 -3.44
CA GLY A 91 -1.53 7.38 -4.38
C GLY A 91 -1.42 8.17 -5.67
N LYS A 92 -2.02 7.60 -6.72
CA LYS A 92 -2.36 8.31 -7.95
C LYS A 92 -3.78 8.83 -7.83
N ILE A 93 -3.93 10.16 -7.85
CA ILE A 93 -5.18 10.86 -7.52
C ILE A 93 -5.63 11.69 -8.72
N ASN A 94 -6.89 11.59 -9.12
CA ASN A 94 -7.51 12.36 -10.20
C ASN A 94 -6.74 12.34 -11.54
N ASN A 95 -6.25 11.18 -11.96
CA ASN A 95 -5.45 11.03 -13.19
C ASN A 95 -4.08 11.72 -13.15
N ASP A 96 -3.57 12.10 -11.97
CA ASP A 96 -2.21 12.59 -11.84
C ASP A 96 -1.21 11.49 -12.24
N LYS A 97 -0.25 11.86 -13.09
CA LYS A 97 0.81 10.95 -13.54
C LYS A 97 1.76 10.59 -12.40
N ASN A 98 1.91 11.49 -11.43
CA ASN A 98 2.85 11.34 -10.32
C ASN A 98 2.19 10.69 -9.11
N TRP A 99 2.98 9.87 -8.43
CA TRP A 99 2.64 9.37 -7.10
C TRP A 99 2.75 10.49 -6.07
N LYS A 100 1.70 10.71 -5.27
CA LYS A 100 1.70 11.69 -4.19
C LYS A 100 1.70 11.00 -2.83
N ALA A 101 2.55 11.46 -1.91
CA ALA A 101 2.49 11.03 -0.53
C ALA A 101 1.18 11.49 0.12
N ILE A 102 0.46 10.56 0.73
CA ILE A 102 -0.82 10.77 1.41
C ILE A 102 -0.63 10.70 2.92
N LEU A 103 0.11 9.70 3.40
CA LEU A 103 0.31 9.46 4.83
C LEU A 103 1.70 8.87 5.08
N THR A 104 2.37 9.34 6.14
CA THR A 104 3.64 8.77 6.60
C THR A 104 3.50 8.30 8.04
N PHE A 105 3.97 7.08 8.32
CA PHE A 105 3.91 6.48 9.65
C PHE A 105 5.04 5.46 9.85
N ASP A 106 5.32 5.08 11.10
CA ASP A 106 6.37 4.12 11.45
C ASP A 106 5.78 2.73 11.71
N LEU A 107 6.34 1.72 11.03
CA LEU A 107 6.18 0.31 11.38
C LEU A 107 7.25 -0.12 12.37
N GLN A 108 6.87 -0.78 13.47
CA GLN A 108 7.80 -1.35 14.42
C GLN A 108 8.09 -2.81 14.08
N ILE A 109 9.32 -3.08 13.64
CA ILE A 109 9.74 -4.43 13.25
C ILE A 109 10.41 -5.11 14.45
N SER A 110 9.75 -6.14 14.99
CA SER A 110 10.29 -6.96 16.07
C SER A 110 11.35 -7.94 15.56
N ALA A 111 12.32 -8.33 16.40
CA ALA A 111 13.32 -9.34 16.03
C ALA A 111 12.68 -10.70 15.68
N LYS A 112 11.57 -11.05 16.34
CA LYS A 112 10.84 -12.30 16.15
C LYS A 112 10.17 -12.38 14.77
N SER A 113 9.73 -11.24 14.22
CA SER A 113 9.01 -11.18 12.94
C SER A 113 9.93 -11.11 11.71
N ILE A 114 11.23 -10.84 11.87
CA ILE A 114 12.18 -10.67 10.75
C ILE A 114 12.22 -11.89 9.84
N LYS A 115 12.33 -13.11 10.40
CA LYS A 115 12.39 -14.34 9.60
C LYS A 115 11.13 -14.50 8.73
N THR A 116 9.96 -14.27 9.31
CA THR A 116 8.68 -14.37 8.60
C THR A 116 8.50 -13.28 7.55
N ILE A 117 8.89 -12.04 7.84
CA ILE A 117 8.75 -10.91 6.92
C ILE A 117 9.66 -11.06 5.70
N ASN A 118 10.88 -11.59 5.90
CA ASN A 118 11.88 -11.77 4.86
C ASN A 118 11.80 -13.12 4.14
N SER A 119 10.95 -14.07 4.57
CA SER A 119 10.92 -15.43 3.99
C SER A 119 10.48 -15.50 2.52
N GLY A 120 9.82 -14.44 2.01
CA GLY A 120 9.48 -14.35 0.59
C GLY A 120 8.44 -15.36 0.07
N GLN A 121 7.89 -16.23 0.93
CA GLN A 121 7.02 -17.36 0.56
C GLN A 121 5.59 -16.97 0.11
N LEU A 122 5.39 -15.78 -0.45
CA LEU A 122 4.07 -15.32 -0.89
C LEU A 122 4.03 -15.27 -2.41
N ILE A 123 3.01 -15.87 -3.04
CA ILE A 123 2.73 -15.71 -4.47
C ILE A 123 2.38 -14.24 -4.71
N PRO A 124 3.22 -13.46 -5.41
CA PRO A 124 3.00 -12.03 -5.61
C PRO A 124 1.89 -11.79 -6.62
N TYR A 125 0.84 -11.07 -6.20
CA TYR A 125 -0.06 -10.40 -7.12
C TYR A 125 0.47 -8.98 -7.33
N ASP A 126 0.70 -8.60 -8.59
CA ASP A 126 1.25 -7.31 -8.97
C ASP A 126 0.15 -6.44 -9.58
N ASN A 127 0.04 -5.21 -9.10
CA ASN A 127 -0.91 -4.20 -9.58
C ASN A 127 -0.20 -2.86 -9.81
N ASP A 128 1.07 -2.92 -10.25
CA ASP A 128 1.84 -1.76 -10.64
C ASP A 128 1.32 -1.17 -11.98
N PRO A 129 0.70 0.02 -11.97
CA PRO A 129 0.14 0.64 -13.17
C PRO A 129 1.21 1.28 -14.08
N ASP A 130 2.48 1.26 -13.67
CA ASP A 130 3.60 1.84 -14.40
C ASP A 130 4.53 0.77 -15.02
N ARG A 131 4.29 -0.52 -14.73
CA ARG A 131 5.16 -1.63 -15.13
C ARG A 131 5.38 -1.76 -16.64
N GLU A 132 4.38 -1.49 -17.47
CA GLU A 132 4.50 -1.61 -18.92
C GLU A 132 5.08 -0.37 -19.60
N ARG A 133 5.17 0.76 -18.88
CA ARG A 133 5.62 2.05 -19.44
C ARG A 133 7.15 2.24 -19.43
N GLU A 134 7.90 1.30 -18.86
CA GLU A 134 9.38 1.36 -18.86
C GLU A 134 10.02 0.81 -20.15
N ASN A 135 9.22 0.28 -21.09
CA ASN A 135 9.69 -0.33 -22.35
C ASN A 135 9.26 0.45 -23.63
N GLU A 136 8.72 1.66 -23.50
CA GLU A 136 8.42 2.59 -24.60
C GLU A 136 9.39 3.79 -24.57
#